data_AF-A0A957CHA9-F1
#
_entry.id   AF-A0A957CHA9-F1
#
_cell.length_a   1.000
_cell.length_b   1.000
_cell.length_c   1.000
_cell.angle_alpha   90.00
_cell.angle_beta   90.00
_cell.angle_gamma   90.00
#
_symmetry.space_group_name_H-M   'P 1'
#
loop_
_entity.id
_entity.type
_entity.pdbx_description
1 polymer ?
#
loop_
_entity_poly.entity_id
_entity_poly.type
_entity_poly.pdbx_seq_one_letter_code
_entity_poly.pdbx_strand_id
1 'polypeptide(L)'
;FVLVPTGANRVRHPQLLSGLAGSDAQAGDYTMEGTVNGAGAALSWAAEKWGIANVTAQLDGWLRRAETPPIFLNSIGGLGSPFWRPGPEPAIVGDGEPWQHMVAVAESILFLLQANLDAMQAAGLTINRIQVSGGLANSDALCRRLADLTGCAVYRPTETEATARGAAWLAAGRPSFWPEPEPGSTFVPQDNAGLKERYGSFLSHLTSDR
;
A
#
# COMPACT_ATOMS: atom_id res chain seq x y z
N PHE A 1 3.88 -2.30 2.02
CA PHE A 1 4.63 -1.30 2.80
C PHE A 1 4.78 -0.04 1.96
N VAL A 2 5.16 1.09 2.58
CA VAL A 2 5.50 2.37 1.93
C VAL A 2 6.87 2.84 2.44
N LEU A 3 7.65 3.48 1.58
CA LEU A 3 8.98 4.01 1.91
C LEU A 3 9.09 5.47 1.50
N VAL A 4 9.65 6.30 2.37
CA VAL A 4 10.03 7.69 2.07
C VAL A 4 11.53 7.86 2.32
N PRO A 5 12.33 8.25 1.32
CA PRO A 5 13.74 8.54 1.52
C PRO A 5 13.93 9.73 2.48
N THR A 6 14.83 9.59 3.44
CA THR A 6 15.22 10.68 4.37
C THR A 6 16.67 11.15 4.13
N GLY A 7 17.31 10.66 3.06
CA GLY A 7 18.69 10.96 2.70
C GLY A 7 19.66 10.52 3.81
N ALA A 8 20.68 11.34 4.08
CA ALA A 8 21.66 11.06 5.13
C ALA A 8 21.10 11.14 6.57
N ASN A 9 19.87 11.62 6.74
CA ASN A 9 19.27 11.81 8.06
C ASN A 9 18.54 10.54 8.49
N ARG A 10 19.05 9.89 9.53
CA ARG A 10 18.33 8.82 10.21
C ARG A 10 17.25 9.40 11.11
N VAL A 11 15.99 9.36 10.65
CA VAL A 11 14.84 9.86 11.42
C VAL A 11 14.25 8.73 12.26
N ARG A 12 14.05 8.96 13.57
CA ARG A 12 13.37 8.02 14.47
C ARG A 12 11.93 8.45 14.72
N HIS A 13 11.00 7.51 14.71
CA HIS A 13 9.60 7.74 15.00
C HIS A 13 9.02 6.57 15.83
N PRO A 14 8.14 6.80 16.81
CA PRO A 14 7.61 5.71 17.64
C PRO A 14 6.68 4.76 16.88
N GLN A 15 6.08 5.20 15.77
CA GLN A 15 5.11 4.41 15.00
C GLN A 15 5.63 3.96 13.63
N LEU A 16 6.80 4.43 13.18
CA LEU A 16 7.35 4.14 11.85
C LEU A 16 8.77 3.61 11.97
N LEU A 17 9.18 2.76 11.04
CA LEU A 17 10.52 2.18 11.06
C LEU A 17 11.52 3.11 10.36
N SER A 18 12.77 3.07 10.84
CA SER A 18 13.90 3.73 10.19
C SER A 18 14.79 2.68 9.55
N GLY A 19 14.85 2.66 8.23
CA GLY A 19 15.59 1.70 7.43
C GLY A 19 16.88 2.29 6.85
N LEU A 20 17.87 1.43 6.63
CA LEU A 20 19.05 1.77 5.82
C LEU A 20 18.76 1.35 4.37
N ALA A 21 18.71 2.31 3.45
CA ALA A 21 18.53 2.05 2.02
C ALA A 21 19.86 1.69 1.33
N GLY A 22 20.97 2.24 1.81
CA GLY A 22 22.31 1.90 1.35
C GLY A 22 23.38 2.64 2.15
N SER A 23 24.60 2.13 2.19
CA SER A 23 25.74 2.83 2.78
C SER A 23 27.03 2.57 2.01
N ASP A 24 27.94 3.53 2.02
CA ASP A 24 29.34 3.36 1.63
C ASP A 24 30.26 3.68 2.82
N ALA A 25 31.56 3.84 2.57
CA ALA A 25 32.54 4.12 3.61
C ALA A 25 32.38 5.52 4.26
N GLN A 26 31.63 6.43 3.64
CA GLN A 26 31.50 7.82 4.06
C GLN A 26 30.10 8.16 4.58
N ALA A 27 29.05 7.61 3.98
CA ALA A 27 27.66 7.98 4.29
C ALA A 27 26.68 6.81 4.13
N GLY A 28 25.54 6.95 4.80
CA GLY A 28 24.38 6.07 4.65
C GLY A 28 23.15 6.85 4.20
N ASP A 29 22.37 6.27 3.31
CA ASP A 29 21.05 6.73 2.91
C ASP A 29 19.99 5.98 3.71
N TYR A 30 19.05 6.71 4.29
CA TYR A 30 18.01 6.19 5.15
C TYR A 30 16.63 6.36 4.54
N THR A 31 15.70 5.54 5.02
CA THR A 31 14.28 5.61 4.73
C THR A 31 13.47 5.64 6.00
N MET A 32 12.30 6.26 5.93
CA MET A 32 11.20 5.99 6.84
C MET A 32 10.25 4.99 6.18
N GLU A 33 9.87 3.95 6.92
CA GLU A 33 9.04 2.86 6.43
C GLU A 33 7.73 2.75 7.20
N GLY A 34 6.65 2.57 6.43
CA GLY A 34 5.35 2.12 6.92
C GLY A 34 5.08 0.69 6.46
N THR A 35 5.00 -0.24 7.39
CA THR A 35 4.78 -1.66 7.17
C THR A 35 3.28 -1.99 7.15
N VAL A 36 2.85 -2.64 6.06
CA VAL A 36 1.52 -3.22 5.93
C VAL A 36 1.68 -4.73 5.93
N ASN A 37 1.21 -5.36 7.01
CA ASN A 37 1.05 -6.81 7.07
C ASN A 37 -0.22 -7.19 6.28
N GLY A 38 -0.34 -8.46 5.86
CA GLY A 38 -1.58 -8.91 5.25
C GLY A 38 -1.92 -8.24 3.91
N ALA A 39 -0.93 -7.90 3.08
CA ALA A 39 -1.19 -7.44 1.71
C ALA A 39 -1.57 -8.63 0.80
N GLY A 40 -0.60 -9.28 0.15
CA GLY A 40 -0.86 -10.47 -0.67
C GLY A 40 -1.49 -11.62 0.13
N ALA A 41 -1.06 -11.80 1.38
CA ALA A 41 -1.59 -12.86 2.24
C ALA A 41 -3.09 -12.71 2.55
N ALA A 42 -3.63 -11.49 2.66
CA ALA A 42 -5.06 -11.31 2.88
C ALA A 42 -5.88 -11.69 1.64
N LEU A 43 -5.37 -11.40 0.44
CA LEU A 43 -6.02 -11.83 -0.81
C LEU A 43 -6.03 -13.36 -0.92
N SER A 44 -4.91 -14.02 -0.61
CA SER A 44 -4.83 -15.49 -0.58
C SER A 44 -5.79 -16.10 0.44
N TRP A 45 -5.80 -15.57 1.67
CA TRP A 45 -6.70 -16.02 2.72
C TRP A 45 -8.17 -15.86 2.32
N ALA A 46 -8.52 -14.71 1.74
CA ALA A 46 -9.87 -14.42 1.27
C ALA A 46 -10.30 -15.33 0.10
N ALA A 47 -9.37 -15.60 -0.81
CA ALA A 47 -9.60 -16.49 -1.93
C ALA A 47 -9.95 -17.91 -1.44
N GLU A 48 -9.19 -18.41 -0.47
CA GLU A 48 -9.45 -19.71 0.15
C GLU A 48 -10.77 -19.71 0.93
N LYS A 49 -10.99 -18.70 1.78
CA LYS A 49 -12.20 -18.59 2.63
C LYS A 49 -13.49 -18.52 1.83
N TRP A 50 -13.49 -17.85 0.68
CA TRP A 50 -14.69 -17.63 -0.14
C TRP A 50 -14.70 -18.44 -1.44
N GLY A 51 -13.76 -19.36 -1.64
CA GLY A 51 -13.69 -20.23 -2.81
C GLY A 51 -13.49 -19.47 -4.14
N ILE A 52 -12.76 -18.36 -4.12
CA ILE A 52 -12.55 -17.49 -5.28
C ILE A 52 -11.27 -17.87 -6.01
N ALA A 53 -11.40 -18.39 -7.23
CA ALA A 53 -10.26 -18.65 -8.12
C ALA A 53 -9.84 -17.40 -8.90
N ASN A 54 -8.61 -17.38 -9.43
CA ASN A 54 -8.14 -16.36 -10.39
C ASN A 54 -8.33 -14.91 -9.93
N VAL A 55 -8.13 -14.61 -8.64
CA VAL A 55 -8.34 -13.27 -8.06
C VAL A 55 -7.63 -12.19 -8.88
N THR A 56 -6.35 -12.40 -9.23
CA THR A 56 -5.55 -11.44 -9.99
C THR A 56 -6.17 -11.04 -11.33
N ALA A 57 -6.81 -11.99 -12.03
CA ALA A 57 -7.44 -11.73 -13.33
C ALA A 57 -8.77 -10.99 -13.21
N GLN A 58 -9.47 -11.14 -12.09
CA GLN A 58 -10.82 -10.61 -11.90
C GLN A 58 -10.86 -9.31 -11.11
N LEU A 59 -9.87 -9.09 -10.22
CA LEU A 59 -9.86 -7.99 -9.25
C LEU A 59 -10.00 -6.61 -9.91
N ASP A 60 -9.32 -6.36 -11.02
CA ASP A 60 -9.37 -5.06 -11.70
C ASP A 60 -10.80 -4.74 -12.19
N GLY A 61 -11.49 -5.72 -12.77
CA GLY A 61 -12.89 -5.58 -13.19
C GLY A 61 -13.84 -5.39 -12.00
N TRP A 62 -13.62 -6.12 -10.91
CA TRP A 62 -14.42 -5.96 -9.69
C TRP A 62 -14.24 -4.59 -9.04
N LEU A 63 -13.01 -4.08 -8.97
CA LEU A 63 -12.71 -2.73 -8.48
C LEU A 63 -13.32 -1.63 -9.37
N ARG A 64 -13.50 -1.85 -10.67
CA ARG A 64 -14.17 -0.87 -11.55
C ARG A 64 -15.67 -0.82 -11.35
N ARG A 65 -16.31 -1.95 -11.07
CA ARG A 65 -17.78 -2.03 -10.92
C ARG A 65 -18.29 -1.81 -9.49
N ALA A 66 -17.44 -1.96 -8.48
CA ALA A 66 -17.86 -1.87 -7.08
C ALA A 66 -18.07 -0.42 -6.65
N GLU A 67 -19.32 -0.04 -6.42
CA GLU A 67 -19.68 1.29 -5.90
C GLU A 67 -19.59 1.33 -4.36
N THR A 68 -20.29 0.40 -3.71
CA THR A 68 -20.41 0.31 -2.24
C THR A 68 -20.07 -1.11 -1.74
N PRO A 69 -18.80 -1.55 -1.85
CA PRO A 69 -18.39 -2.80 -1.21
C PRO A 69 -18.47 -2.69 0.32
N PRO A 70 -18.60 -3.82 1.04
CA PRO A 70 -18.51 -3.82 2.50
C PRO A 70 -17.07 -3.50 2.95
N ILE A 71 -16.84 -3.42 4.26
CA ILE A 71 -15.51 -3.13 4.83
C ILE A 71 -14.87 -4.43 5.31
N PHE A 72 -13.59 -4.64 5.00
CA PHE A 72 -12.82 -5.74 5.56
C PHE A 72 -11.87 -5.24 6.64
N LEU A 73 -11.99 -5.78 7.87
CA LEU A 73 -11.07 -5.53 8.97
C LEU A 73 -9.81 -6.38 8.77
N ASN A 74 -8.83 -5.83 8.06
CA ASN A 74 -7.61 -6.56 7.71
C ASN A 74 -6.58 -6.54 8.87
N SER A 75 -6.59 -7.61 9.64
CA SER A 75 -5.59 -7.95 10.67
C SER A 75 -4.80 -9.21 10.32
N ILE A 76 -4.76 -9.60 9.03
CA ILE A 76 -4.07 -10.80 8.58
C ILE A 76 -2.56 -10.64 8.83
N GLY A 77 -2.02 -11.44 9.75
CA GLY A 77 -0.63 -11.31 10.21
C GLY A 77 -0.39 -10.15 11.19
N GLY A 78 -1.46 -9.69 11.87
CA GLY A 78 -1.41 -8.56 12.78
C GLY A 78 -1.46 -7.20 12.09
N LEU A 79 -1.67 -6.12 12.85
CA LEU A 79 -1.54 -4.76 12.34
C LEU A 79 -0.09 -4.27 12.51
N GLY A 80 0.55 -3.98 11.37
CA GLY A 80 1.84 -3.31 11.31
C GLY A 80 1.75 -1.84 11.74
N SER A 81 2.62 -0.99 11.21
CA SER A 81 2.52 0.44 11.46
C SER A 81 1.24 1.04 10.86
N PRO A 82 0.75 2.16 11.42
CA PRO A 82 1.22 2.82 12.64
C PRO A 82 0.68 2.17 13.95
N PHE A 83 0.00 1.02 13.87
CA PHE A 83 -0.79 0.47 14.97
C PHE A 83 -0.02 -0.45 15.93
N TRP A 84 0.90 -1.28 15.41
CA TRP A 84 1.76 -2.20 16.16
C TRP A 84 1.03 -3.07 17.20
N ARG A 85 0.00 -3.80 16.76
CA ARG A 85 -0.82 -4.67 17.63
C ARG A 85 -1.48 -5.80 16.83
N PRO A 86 -1.99 -6.87 17.47
CA PRO A 86 -2.65 -7.97 16.76
C PRO A 86 -3.86 -7.56 15.90
N GLY A 87 -4.65 -6.59 16.36
CA GLY A 87 -5.93 -6.24 15.71
C GLY A 87 -7.07 -7.23 16.04
N PRO A 88 -8.32 -6.91 15.65
CA PRO A 88 -9.47 -7.81 15.84
C PRO A 88 -9.36 -9.04 14.95
N GLU A 89 -10.25 -10.02 15.09
CA GLU A 89 -10.33 -11.13 14.14
C GLU A 89 -10.69 -10.61 12.73
N PRO A 90 -10.06 -11.11 11.64
CA PRO A 90 -10.38 -10.66 10.29
C PRO A 90 -11.84 -10.92 9.93
N ALA A 91 -12.59 -9.84 9.71
CA ALA A 91 -14.04 -9.87 9.52
C ALA A 91 -14.51 -8.91 8.43
N ILE A 92 -15.65 -9.23 7.82
CA ILE A 92 -16.39 -8.33 6.93
C ILE A 92 -17.44 -7.60 7.76
N VAL A 93 -17.54 -6.28 7.56
CA VAL A 93 -18.58 -5.42 8.12
C VAL A 93 -19.46 -4.95 6.98
N GLY A 94 -20.73 -5.36 7.01
CA GLY A 94 -21.73 -5.13 5.96
C GLY A 94 -21.94 -6.38 5.09
N ASP A 95 -23.01 -6.34 4.28
CA ASP A 95 -23.38 -7.45 3.40
C ASP A 95 -22.74 -7.30 2.01
N GLY A 96 -22.51 -8.43 1.34
CA GLY A 96 -22.01 -8.45 -0.03
C GLY A 96 -21.84 -9.85 -0.60
N GLU A 97 -21.73 -9.91 -1.91
CA GLU A 97 -21.34 -11.12 -2.62
C GLU A 97 -19.83 -11.39 -2.46
N PRO A 98 -19.35 -12.64 -2.64
CA PRO A 98 -17.93 -12.99 -2.51
C PRO A 98 -16.96 -12.06 -3.27
N TRP A 99 -17.35 -11.62 -4.47
CA TRP A 99 -16.54 -10.69 -5.26
C TRP A 99 -16.47 -9.28 -4.64
N GLN A 100 -17.52 -8.83 -3.95
CA GLN A 100 -17.52 -7.56 -3.21
C GLN A 100 -16.67 -7.68 -1.96
N HIS A 101 -16.67 -8.84 -1.30
CA HIS A 101 -15.76 -9.12 -0.19
C HIS A 101 -14.31 -9.05 -0.65
N MET A 102 -13.97 -9.58 -1.83
CA MET A 102 -12.62 -9.48 -2.38
C MET A 102 -12.22 -8.02 -2.69
N VAL A 103 -13.17 -7.19 -3.15
CA VAL A 103 -12.95 -5.74 -3.29
C VAL A 103 -12.67 -5.11 -1.93
N ALA A 104 -13.44 -5.45 -0.89
CA ALA A 104 -13.23 -4.96 0.47
C ALA A 104 -11.83 -5.32 0.99
N VAL A 105 -11.35 -6.53 0.71
CA VAL A 105 -9.98 -6.96 1.05
C VAL A 105 -8.95 -6.11 0.32
N ALA A 106 -9.10 -5.87 -0.99
CA ALA A 106 -8.18 -5.02 -1.73
C ALA A 106 -8.17 -3.57 -1.23
N GLU A 107 -9.34 -3.00 -0.92
CA GLU A 107 -9.44 -1.65 -0.32
C GLU A 107 -8.78 -1.57 1.05
N SER A 108 -8.93 -2.61 1.89
CA SER A 108 -8.30 -2.63 3.22
C SER A 108 -6.77 -2.49 3.16
N ILE A 109 -6.14 -3.01 2.10
CA ILE A 109 -4.70 -2.84 1.87
C ILE A 109 -4.39 -1.36 1.61
N LEU A 110 -5.20 -0.68 0.80
CA LEU A 110 -5.07 0.75 0.54
C LEU A 110 -5.32 1.58 1.80
N PHE A 111 -6.27 1.19 2.64
CA PHE A 111 -6.54 1.84 3.92
C PHE A 111 -5.37 1.72 4.90
N LEU A 112 -4.74 0.55 4.98
CA LEU A 112 -3.53 0.37 5.78
C LEU A 112 -2.34 1.16 5.21
N LEU A 113 -2.22 1.28 3.88
CA LEU A 113 -1.23 2.17 3.26
C LEU A 113 -1.52 3.64 3.60
N GLN A 114 -2.77 4.08 3.50
CA GLN A 114 -3.19 5.45 3.83
C GLN A 114 -2.88 5.79 5.29
N ALA A 115 -3.18 4.90 6.24
CA ALA A 115 -2.86 5.13 7.65
C ALA A 115 -1.36 5.32 7.89
N ASN A 116 -0.50 4.65 7.10
CA ASN A 116 0.94 4.86 7.16
C ASN A 116 1.35 6.20 6.55
N LEU A 117 0.73 6.61 5.43
CA LEU A 117 0.99 7.90 4.80
C LEU A 117 0.56 9.06 5.71
N ASP A 118 -0.59 8.94 6.38
CA ASP A 118 -1.05 9.90 7.39
C ASP A 118 -0.04 10.03 8.54
N ALA A 119 0.47 8.90 9.04
CA ALA A 119 1.50 8.91 10.08
C ALA A 119 2.82 9.56 9.60
N MET A 120 3.22 9.33 8.35
CA MET A 120 4.40 9.97 7.75
C MET A 120 4.22 11.48 7.62
N GLN A 121 3.03 11.94 7.19
CA GLN A 121 2.71 13.37 7.10
C GLN A 121 2.68 14.02 8.48
N ALA A 122 2.11 13.34 9.49
CA ALA A 122 2.14 13.81 10.88
C ALA A 122 3.56 13.89 11.45
N ALA A 123 4.49 13.06 10.97
CA ALA A 123 5.91 13.13 11.28
C ALA A 123 6.67 14.25 10.52
N GLY A 124 5.97 15.06 9.72
CA GLY A 124 6.53 16.19 8.99
C GLY A 124 7.08 15.86 7.60
N LEU A 125 6.85 14.64 7.08
CA LEU A 125 7.27 14.27 5.73
C LEU A 125 6.29 14.80 4.69
N THR A 126 6.82 15.41 3.63
CA THR A 126 6.03 15.82 2.46
C THR A 126 5.95 14.69 1.44
N ILE A 127 4.74 14.35 1.02
CA ILE A 127 4.48 13.29 0.04
C ILE A 127 3.90 13.95 -1.22
N ASN A 128 4.70 14.04 -2.28
CA ASN A 128 4.32 14.74 -3.52
C ASN A 128 3.76 13.79 -4.59
N ARG A 129 4.27 12.56 -4.63
CA ARG A 129 3.89 11.52 -5.58
C ARG A 129 4.16 10.16 -4.95
N ILE A 130 3.44 9.15 -5.40
CA ILE A 130 3.63 7.76 -4.99
C ILE A 130 4.13 6.98 -6.20
N GLN A 131 5.24 6.29 -6.07
CA GLN A 131 5.69 5.31 -7.05
C GLN A 131 5.34 3.91 -6.56
N VAL A 132 4.70 3.10 -7.41
CA VAL A 132 4.27 1.74 -7.06
C VAL A 132 5.05 0.69 -7.83
N SER A 133 5.18 -0.50 -7.23
CA SER A 133 5.88 -1.66 -7.78
C SER A 133 5.26 -2.95 -7.23
N GLY A 134 5.61 -4.10 -7.81
CA GLY A 134 5.14 -5.42 -7.42
C GLY A 134 3.76 -5.80 -7.94
N GLY A 135 3.35 -7.06 -7.70
CA GLY A 135 2.22 -7.68 -8.40
C GLY A 135 0.87 -6.96 -8.30
N LEU A 136 0.55 -6.35 -7.15
CA LEU A 136 -0.70 -5.58 -6.99
C LEU A 136 -0.74 -4.29 -7.79
N ALA A 137 0.43 -3.69 -8.08
CA ALA A 137 0.51 -2.51 -8.91
C ALA A 137 0.03 -2.79 -10.34
N ASN A 138 0.00 -4.04 -10.80
CA ASN A 138 -0.49 -4.39 -12.14
C ASN A 138 -2.00 -4.11 -12.32
N SER A 139 -2.76 -3.89 -11.25
CA SER A 139 -4.15 -3.42 -11.35
C SER A 139 -4.22 -1.89 -11.48
N ASP A 140 -4.69 -1.43 -12.63
CA ASP A 140 -4.99 -0.03 -12.91
C ASP A 140 -6.06 0.53 -11.98
N ALA A 141 -7.10 -0.27 -11.71
CA ALA A 141 -8.19 0.12 -10.83
C ALA A 141 -7.72 0.30 -9.38
N LEU A 142 -6.80 -0.56 -8.92
CA LEU A 142 -6.19 -0.43 -7.60
C LEU A 142 -5.27 0.79 -7.52
N CYS A 143 -4.45 1.04 -8.54
CA CYS A 143 -3.61 2.23 -8.62
C CYS A 143 -4.45 3.52 -8.61
N ARG A 144 -5.59 3.51 -9.30
CA ARG A 144 -6.53 4.64 -9.28
C ARG A 144 -7.14 4.88 -7.91
N ARG A 145 -7.67 3.83 -7.26
CA ARG A 145 -8.20 3.97 -5.89
C ARG A 145 -7.13 4.45 -4.90
N LEU A 146 -5.88 4.03 -5.06
CA LEU A 146 -4.77 4.56 -4.26
C LEU A 146 -4.57 6.06 -4.50
N ALA A 147 -4.59 6.52 -5.76
CA ALA A 147 -4.48 7.94 -6.08
C ALA A 147 -5.66 8.75 -5.52
N ASP A 148 -6.89 8.25 -5.69
CA ASP A 148 -8.12 8.90 -5.21
C ASP A 148 -8.16 9.00 -3.68
N LEU A 149 -7.72 7.95 -2.98
CA LEU A 149 -7.69 7.90 -1.51
C LEU A 149 -6.61 8.83 -0.94
N THR A 150 -5.39 8.77 -1.50
CA THR A 150 -4.22 9.50 -1.00
C THR A 150 -4.19 10.97 -1.43
N GLY A 151 -4.95 11.33 -2.47
CA GLY A 151 -4.84 12.63 -3.11
C GLY A 151 -3.49 12.87 -3.79
N CYS A 152 -2.65 11.84 -3.95
CA CYS A 152 -1.34 11.92 -4.57
C CYS A 152 -1.34 11.24 -5.95
N ALA A 153 -0.61 11.82 -6.91
CA ALA A 153 -0.40 11.14 -8.19
C ALA A 153 0.35 9.83 -7.98
N VAL A 154 -0.19 8.73 -8.52
CA VAL A 154 0.42 7.41 -8.49
C VAL A 154 1.09 7.14 -9.82
N TYR A 155 2.39 6.90 -9.81
CA TYR A 155 3.18 6.52 -10.97
C TYR A 155 3.53 5.02 -10.91
N ARG A 156 3.20 4.30 -11.98
CA ARG A 156 3.60 2.90 -12.16
C ARG A 156 4.55 2.80 -13.37
N PRO A 157 5.86 2.54 -13.16
CA PRO A 157 6.79 2.27 -14.26
C PRO A 157 6.37 1.04 -15.09
N THR A 158 6.84 0.94 -16.33
CA THR A 158 6.61 -0.24 -17.19
C THR A 158 7.21 -1.51 -16.58
N GLU A 159 8.40 -1.38 -15.99
CA GLU A 159 9.04 -2.43 -15.19
C GLU A 159 8.65 -2.27 -13.71
N THR A 160 7.89 -3.22 -13.18
CA THR A 160 7.36 -3.18 -11.81
C THR A 160 8.21 -3.94 -10.79
N GLU A 161 9.32 -4.57 -11.20
CA GLU A 161 10.25 -5.28 -10.31
C GLU A 161 11.37 -4.38 -9.75
N ALA A 162 10.96 -3.36 -8.97
CA ALA A 162 11.87 -2.38 -8.37
C ALA A 162 12.93 -3.02 -7.46
N THR A 163 12.63 -4.13 -6.79
CA THR A 163 13.56 -4.87 -5.92
C THR A 163 14.73 -5.42 -6.71
N ALA A 164 14.47 -6.13 -7.81
CA ALA A 164 15.50 -6.71 -8.66
C ALA A 164 16.38 -5.61 -9.27
N ARG A 165 15.75 -4.51 -9.73
CA ARG A 165 16.45 -3.35 -10.28
C ARG A 165 17.35 -2.67 -9.25
N GLY A 166 16.89 -2.50 -8.01
CA GLY A 166 17.69 -1.93 -6.92
C GLY A 166 18.89 -2.80 -6.56
N ALA A 167 18.70 -4.13 -6.48
CA ALA A 167 19.79 -5.07 -6.25
C ALA A 167 20.84 -5.03 -7.37
N ALA A 168 20.40 -4.98 -8.63
CA ALA A 168 21.29 -4.84 -9.79
C ALA A 168 22.06 -3.51 -9.77
N TRP A 169 21.42 -2.40 -9.39
CA TRP A 169 22.09 -1.09 -9.29
C TRP A 169 23.18 -1.07 -8.21
N LEU A 170 22.89 -1.68 -7.06
CA LEU A 170 23.88 -1.85 -5.99
C LEU A 170 25.04 -2.75 -6.44
N ALA A 171 24.75 -3.88 -7.08
CA ALA A 171 25.75 -4.82 -7.57
C ALA A 171 26.65 -4.21 -8.68
N ALA A 172 26.11 -3.29 -9.48
CA ALA A 172 26.84 -2.54 -10.48
C ALA A 172 27.71 -1.40 -9.91
N GLY A 173 27.77 -1.24 -8.59
CA GLY A 173 28.61 -0.23 -7.93
C GLY A 173 28.00 1.18 -7.92
N ARG A 174 26.67 1.29 -7.88
CA ARG A 174 25.94 2.57 -7.80
C ARG A 174 26.32 3.57 -8.90
N PRO A 175 26.29 3.18 -10.18
CA PRO A 175 26.65 4.09 -11.26
C PRO A 175 25.73 5.32 -11.25
N SER A 176 26.31 6.49 -11.57
CA SER A 176 25.58 7.76 -11.65
C SER A 176 24.55 7.77 -12.79
N PHE A 177 24.77 6.94 -13.81
CA PHE A 177 23.80 6.64 -14.84
C PHE A 177 23.25 5.22 -14.63
N TRP A 178 21.93 5.10 -14.54
CA TRP A 178 21.24 3.82 -14.50
C TRP A 178 20.09 3.83 -15.51
N PRO A 179 19.94 2.81 -16.38
CA PRO A 179 18.89 2.80 -17.38
C PRO A 179 17.51 2.95 -16.75
N GLU A 180 16.81 4.03 -17.08
CA GLU A 180 15.42 4.23 -16.67
C GLU A 180 14.51 3.32 -17.50
N PRO A 181 13.49 2.70 -16.88
CA PRO A 181 12.50 1.96 -17.63
C PRO A 181 11.73 2.89 -18.57
N GLU A 182 11.14 2.33 -19.62
CA GLU A 182 10.25 3.07 -20.51
C GLU A 182 9.14 3.76 -19.70
N PRO A 183 8.69 4.96 -20.11
CA PRO A 183 7.68 5.72 -19.39
C PRO A 183 6.44 4.88 -19.07
N GLY A 184 6.07 4.84 -17.80
CA GLY A 184 4.93 4.10 -17.32
C GLY A 184 3.61 4.88 -17.32
N SER A 185 2.64 4.37 -16.56
CA SER A 185 1.33 4.99 -16.41
C SER A 185 1.30 5.92 -15.19
N THR A 186 0.61 7.06 -15.32
CA THR A 186 0.30 7.95 -14.20
C THR A 186 -1.19 7.99 -13.94
N PHE A 187 -1.58 7.79 -12.68
CA PHE A 187 -2.96 7.88 -12.20
C PHE A 187 -3.09 9.16 -11.39
N VAL A 188 -3.81 10.13 -11.95
CA VAL A 188 -4.09 11.41 -11.31
C VAL A 188 -5.29 11.22 -10.35
N PRO A 189 -5.22 11.76 -9.12
CA PRO A 189 -6.32 11.66 -8.16
C PRO A 189 -7.63 12.22 -8.73
N GLN A 190 -8.71 11.51 -8.48
CA GLN A 190 -10.08 11.96 -8.73
C GLN A 190 -10.83 12.01 -7.41
N ASP A 191 -11.94 12.75 -7.38
CA ASP A 191 -12.78 12.73 -6.18
C ASP A 191 -13.50 11.39 -6.06
N ASN A 192 -13.41 10.81 -4.87
CA ASN A 192 -14.01 9.53 -4.52
C ASN A 192 -14.42 9.58 -3.05
N ALA A 193 -15.45 10.37 -2.76
CA ALA A 193 -15.96 10.58 -1.41
C ALA A 193 -16.32 9.26 -0.71
N GLY A 194 -16.92 8.31 -1.44
CA GLY A 194 -17.28 7.00 -0.88
C GLY A 194 -16.07 6.18 -0.42
N LEU A 195 -14.95 6.21 -1.15
CA LEU A 195 -13.72 5.54 -0.72
C LEU A 195 -13.12 6.18 0.53
N LYS A 196 -13.13 7.52 0.62
CA LYS A 196 -12.66 8.26 1.79
C LYS A 196 -13.55 8.03 3.02
N GLU A 197 -14.86 7.96 2.82
CA GLU A 197 -15.82 7.61 3.88
C GLU A 197 -15.58 6.19 4.39
N ARG A 198 -15.40 5.21 3.49
CA ARG A 198 -15.06 3.84 3.88
C ARG A 198 -13.72 3.75 4.62
N TYR A 199 -12.73 4.56 4.26
CA TYR A 199 -11.49 4.66 5.02
C TYR A 199 -11.73 5.13 6.47
N GLY A 200 -12.54 6.18 6.66
CA GLY A 200 -12.92 6.65 7.99
C GLY A 200 -13.68 5.61 8.81
N SER A 201 -14.62 4.90 8.18
CA SER A 201 -15.37 3.80 8.80
C SER A 201 -14.45 2.62 9.17
N PHE A 202 -13.51 2.27 8.29
CA PHE A 202 -12.50 1.23 8.55
C PHE A 202 -11.67 1.56 9.80
N LEU A 203 -11.16 2.79 9.92
CA LEU A 203 -10.41 3.23 11.11
C LEU A 203 -11.27 3.21 12.37
N SER A 204 -12.54 3.62 12.27
CA SER A 204 -13.48 3.60 13.39
C SER A 204 -13.68 2.17 13.89
N HIS A 205 -14.02 1.22 13.02
CA HIS A 205 -14.17 -0.19 13.40
C HIS A 205 -12.88 -0.81 13.94
N LEU A 206 -11.71 -0.45 13.41
CA LEU A 206 -10.44 -0.92 13.94
C LEU A 206 -10.13 -0.40 15.34
N THR A 207 -10.65 0.76 15.73
CA THR A 207 -10.31 1.42 17.00
C THR A 207 -11.35 1.28 18.09
N SER A 208 -12.57 0.84 17.75
CA SER A 208 -13.69 0.65 18.70
C SER A 208 -13.47 -0.43 19.77
N ASP A 209 -12.51 -1.34 19.62
CA ASP A 209 -12.15 -2.36 20.63
C ASP A 209 -11.10 -1.86 21.65
N ARG A 210 -11.17 -0.59 22.07
CA ARG A 210 -10.39 -0.05 23.22
C ARG A 210 -11.27 0.13 24.44
#